data_AF-A0A2E8BID4-F1
#
_entry.id   AF-A0A2E8BID4-F1
#
_cell.length_a   1.000
_cell.length_b   1.000
_cell.length_c   1.000
_cell.angle_alpha   90.00
_cell.angle_beta   90.00
_cell.angle_gamma   90.00
#
_symmetry.space_group_name_H-M   'P 1'
#
loop_
_entity.id
_entity.type
_entity.pdbx_description
1 polymer ?
#
loop_
_entity_poly.entity_id
_entity_poly.type
_entity_poly.pdbx_seq_one_letter_code
_entity_poly.pdbx_strand_id
1 'polypeptide(L)'
;METGDILHVLDEADFSTKMRGYDPFEVDELLDRAGQEINSLRAALKSAANRADMAEARLEAELGPAREARTETEAALVDAEAESDRIRQEATSEAGRIRDAAEVELRKAVEDRRQQLITETEELLRARDAARDDIDMDQQHVRAYCDRILAAVADLTRLAESMGTRSPEQVDALGETDHVAQKDSGSYMRPNS
;
A
#
# COMPACT_ATOMS: atom_id res chain seq x y z
N MET A 1 55.72 56.04 -36.38
CA MET A 1 55.62 57.49 -36.60
C MET A 1 55.33 58.09 -35.26
N GLU A 2 56.13 59.06 -34.82
CA GLU A 2 55.89 59.71 -33.54
C GLU A 2 54.65 60.59 -33.67
N THR A 3 53.54 60.14 -33.05
CA THR A 3 52.41 61.01 -32.70
C THR A 3 52.85 61.86 -31.51
N GLY A 4 53.91 62.64 -31.74
CA GLY A 4 54.68 63.41 -30.77
C GLY A 4 53.94 64.68 -30.38
N ASP A 5 52.80 64.45 -29.72
CA ASP A 5 52.01 65.36 -28.92
C ASP A 5 51.99 66.84 -29.36
N ILE A 6 50.91 67.23 -30.03
CA ILE A 6 50.63 68.63 -30.35
C ILE A 6 50.66 69.52 -29.09
N LEU A 7 50.36 68.98 -27.89
CA LEU A 7 50.47 69.73 -26.63
C LEU A 7 51.93 70.10 -26.33
N HIS A 8 52.87 69.20 -26.60
CA HIS A 8 54.30 69.46 -26.41
C HIS A 8 54.81 70.50 -27.43
N VAL A 9 54.29 70.47 -28.66
CA VAL A 9 54.56 71.51 -29.68
C VAL A 9 53.92 72.85 -29.30
N LEU A 10 52.74 72.85 -28.68
CA LEU A 10 52.04 74.05 -28.21
C LEU A 10 52.72 74.68 -26.97
N ASP A 11 53.26 73.86 -26.06
CA ASP A 11 54.03 74.31 -24.88
C ASP A 11 55.41 74.86 -25.25
N GLU A 12 56.01 74.42 -26.37
CA GLU A 12 57.34 74.85 -26.83
C GLU A 12 57.31 75.86 -28.01
N ALA A 13 56.13 76.32 -28.46
CA ALA A 13 56.00 77.20 -29.63
C ALA A 13 56.39 78.66 -29.33
N ASP A 14 57.63 79.03 -29.67
CA ASP A 14 58.11 80.42 -29.69
C ASP A 14 58.02 81.01 -31.11
N PHE A 15 57.09 81.95 -31.34
CA PHE A 15 56.81 82.54 -32.66
C PHE A 15 57.62 83.83 -32.91
N SER A 16 58.17 83.98 -34.11
CA SER A 16 58.90 85.18 -34.50
C SER A 16 57.95 86.38 -34.73
N THR A 17 58.35 87.58 -34.29
CA THR A 17 57.49 88.79 -34.40
C THR A 17 57.86 89.62 -35.63
N LYS A 18 56.90 89.87 -36.53
CA LYS A 18 57.05 90.75 -37.71
C LYS A 18 56.07 91.92 -37.69
N MET A 19 56.60 93.13 -37.79
CA MET A 19 55.94 94.42 -38.04
C MET A 19 54.81 94.90 -37.10
N ARG A 20 54.08 94.00 -36.41
CA ARG A 20 53.16 94.28 -35.28
C ARG A 20 52.55 93.02 -34.61
N GLY A 21 52.90 91.80 -35.02
CA GLY A 21 52.40 90.55 -34.43
C GLY A 21 53.28 89.34 -34.78
N TYR A 22 52.84 88.15 -34.41
CA TYR A 22 53.50 86.88 -34.76
C TYR A 22 53.53 86.63 -36.27
N ASP A 23 54.51 85.88 -36.76
CA ASP A 23 54.59 85.50 -38.18
C ASP A 23 53.39 84.60 -38.57
N PRO A 24 52.54 85.04 -39.51
CA PRO A 24 51.37 84.27 -39.91
C PRO A 24 51.70 82.86 -40.41
N PHE A 25 52.85 82.67 -41.06
CA PHE A 25 53.21 81.37 -41.62
C PHE A 25 53.54 80.33 -40.54
N GLU A 26 54.19 80.75 -39.45
CA GLU A 26 54.52 79.87 -38.32
C GLU A 26 53.25 79.48 -37.54
N VAL A 27 52.31 80.43 -37.39
CA VAL A 27 51.00 80.21 -36.75
C VAL A 27 50.11 79.30 -37.60
N ASP A 28 50.03 79.53 -38.92
CA ASP A 28 49.26 78.69 -39.83
C ASP A 28 49.79 77.25 -39.85
N GLU A 29 51.13 77.03 -39.84
CA GLU A 29 51.70 75.68 -39.79
C GLU A 29 51.32 74.93 -38.49
N LEU A 30 51.31 75.63 -37.34
CA LEU A 30 50.88 75.03 -36.08
C LEU A 30 49.38 74.71 -36.08
N LEU A 31 48.54 75.60 -36.62
CA LEU A 31 47.10 75.38 -36.74
C LEU A 31 46.77 74.22 -37.69
N ASP A 32 47.49 74.09 -38.81
CA ASP A 32 47.38 72.95 -39.72
C ASP A 32 47.78 71.64 -39.03
N ARG A 33 48.88 71.64 -38.26
CA ARG A 33 49.33 70.48 -37.49
C ARG A 33 48.33 70.09 -36.40
N ALA A 34 47.76 71.06 -35.69
CA ALA A 34 46.70 70.84 -34.71
C ALA A 34 45.41 70.33 -35.36
N GLY A 35 45.04 70.85 -36.53
CA GLY A 35 43.92 70.35 -37.33
C GLY A 35 44.10 68.90 -37.77
N GLN A 36 45.31 68.52 -38.18
CA GLN A 36 45.66 67.14 -38.53
C GLN A 36 45.55 66.21 -37.32
N GLU A 37 46.10 66.59 -36.16
CA GLU A 37 46.01 65.79 -34.92
C GLU A 37 44.57 65.68 -34.39
N ILE A 38 43.78 66.76 -34.41
CA ILE A 38 42.35 66.70 -34.05
C ILE A 38 41.60 65.73 -34.97
N ASN A 39 41.90 65.70 -36.27
CA ASN A 39 41.29 64.76 -37.21
C ASN A 39 41.77 63.32 -36.98
N SER A 40 43.06 63.12 -36.66
CA SER A 40 43.64 61.83 -36.26
C SER A 40 42.95 61.27 -35.00
N LEU A 41 42.84 62.07 -33.94
CA LEU A 41 42.18 61.72 -32.68
C LEU A 41 40.68 61.43 -32.89
N ARG A 42 39.98 62.21 -33.71
CA ARG A 42 38.57 61.93 -34.07
C ARG A 42 38.41 60.62 -34.84
N ALA A 43 39.33 60.30 -35.75
CA ALA A 43 39.33 59.02 -36.46
C ALA A 43 39.65 57.84 -35.53
N ALA A 44 40.61 58.01 -34.62
CA ALA A 44 40.95 57.01 -33.59
C ALA A 44 39.79 56.76 -32.62
N LEU A 45 39.12 57.81 -32.15
CA LEU A 45 37.93 57.73 -31.30
C LEU A 45 36.79 56.99 -32.01
N LYS A 46 36.49 57.35 -33.27
CA LYS A 46 35.47 56.64 -34.08
C LYS A 46 35.83 55.17 -34.30
N SER A 47 37.10 54.86 -34.53
CA SER A 47 37.59 53.48 -34.65
C SER A 47 37.48 52.70 -33.33
N ALA A 48 37.71 53.36 -32.19
CA ALA A 48 37.53 52.77 -30.87
C ALA A 48 36.05 52.50 -30.56
N ALA A 49 35.16 53.46 -30.82
CA ALA A 49 33.71 53.30 -30.65
C ALA A 49 33.17 52.15 -31.52
N ASN A 50 33.47 52.14 -32.82
CA ASN A 50 33.06 51.05 -33.70
C ASN A 50 33.55 49.66 -33.22
N ARG A 51 34.76 49.58 -32.61
CA ARG A 51 35.26 48.32 -32.03
C ARG A 51 34.55 47.93 -30.74
N ALA A 52 34.10 48.88 -29.93
CA ALA A 52 33.25 48.63 -28.77
C ALA A 52 31.89 48.11 -29.20
N ASP A 53 31.20 48.80 -30.13
CA ASP A 53 29.91 48.38 -30.69
C ASP A 53 29.99 46.95 -31.27
N MET A 54 31.07 46.64 -32.01
CA MET A 54 31.31 45.29 -32.54
C MET A 54 31.62 44.24 -31.47
N ALA A 55 32.21 44.62 -30.34
CA ALA A 55 32.47 43.72 -29.22
C ALA A 55 31.18 43.43 -28.44
N GLU A 56 30.37 44.46 -28.18
CA GLU A 56 29.05 44.34 -27.53
C GLU A 56 28.11 43.47 -28.38
N ALA A 57 28.04 43.71 -29.70
CA ALA A 57 27.24 42.88 -30.61
C ALA A 57 27.68 41.41 -30.65
N ARG A 58 28.98 41.12 -30.49
CA ARG A 58 29.49 39.74 -30.37
C ARG A 58 29.13 39.10 -29.04
N LEU A 59 29.30 39.83 -27.94
CA LEU A 59 28.92 39.36 -26.61
C LEU A 59 27.42 39.05 -26.53
N GLU A 60 26.56 39.87 -27.13
CA GLU A 60 25.12 39.58 -27.15
C GLU A 60 24.78 38.40 -28.07
N ALA A 61 25.46 38.25 -29.22
CA ALA A 61 25.29 37.08 -30.09
C ALA A 61 25.76 35.76 -29.44
N GLU A 62 26.76 35.81 -28.55
CA GLU A 62 27.25 34.64 -27.79
C GLU A 62 26.40 34.35 -26.54
N LEU A 63 25.94 35.39 -25.82
CA LEU A 63 25.22 35.24 -24.54
C LEU A 63 23.70 35.15 -24.69
N GLY A 64 23.10 35.75 -25.73
CA GLY A 64 21.66 35.72 -25.98
C GLY A 64 21.10 34.29 -26.02
N PRO A 65 21.62 33.40 -26.89
CA PRO A 65 21.18 32.00 -26.96
C PRO A 65 21.35 31.24 -25.63
N ALA A 66 22.39 31.54 -24.85
CA ALA A 66 22.62 30.92 -23.55
C ALA A 66 21.61 31.40 -22.48
N ARG A 67 21.17 32.67 -22.55
CA ARG A 67 20.10 33.20 -21.69
C ARG A 67 18.74 32.61 -22.05
N GLU A 68 18.42 32.56 -23.35
CA GLU A 68 17.18 31.96 -23.87
C GLU A 68 17.08 30.49 -23.47
N ALA A 69 18.11 29.69 -23.77
CA ALA A 69 18.17 28.28 -23.38
C ALA A 69 18.05 28.10 -21.85
N ARG A 70 18.70 28.95 -21.05
CA ARG A 70 18.52 28.93 -19.59
C ARG A 70 17.05 29.16 -19.22
N THR A 71 16.41 30.20 -19.74
CA THR A 71 14.99 30.48 -19.41
C THR A 71 14.04 29.36 -19.86
N GLU A 72 14.31 28.71 -20.99
CA GLU A 72 13.56 27.53 -21.45
C GLU A 72 13.75 26.34 -20.49
N THR A 73 14.99 26.05 -20.08
CA THR A 73 15.26 24.97 -19.12
C THR A 73 14.69 25.23 -17.73
N GLU A 74 14.66 26.49 -17.27
CA GLU A 74 14.06 26.86 -16.00
C GLU A 74 12.53 26.73 -16.04
N ALA A 75 11.88 27.12 -17.14
CA ALA A 75 10.45 26.87 -17.35
C ALA A 75 10.13 25.36 -17.38
N ALA A 76 10.87 24.58 -18.16
CA ALA A 76 10.69 23.13 -18.25
C ALA A 76 10.93 22.41 -16.90
N LEU A 77 11.84 22.92 -16.07
CA LEU A 77 12.07 22.40 -14.72
C LEU A 77 10.89 22.69 -13.78
N VAL A 78 10.35 23.92 -13.80
CA VAL A 78 9.16 24.28 -13.02
C VAL A 78 7.94 23.42 -13.43
N ASP A 79 7.72 23.22 -14.73
CA ASP A 79 6.64 22.36 -15.23
C ASP A 79 6.83 20.89 -14.79
N ALA A 80 8.07 20.37 -14.85
CA ALA A 80 8.40 19.02 -14.42
C ALA A 80 8.26 18.81 -12.89
N GLU A 81 8.58 19.83 -12.09
CA GLU A 81 8.35 19.81 -10.64
C GLU A 81 6.85 19.81 -10.31
N ALA A 82 6.07 20.67 -10.96
CA ALA A 82 4.62 20.74 -10.79
C ALA A 82 3.90 19.43 -11.18
N GLU A 83 4.31 18.80 -12.30
CA GLU A 83 3.83 17.49 -12.73
C GLU A 83 4.23 16.38 -11.73
N SER A 84 5.48 16.39 -11.26
CA SER A 84 5.97 15.40 -10.28
C SER A 84 5.19 15.47 -8.96
N ASP A 85 4.89 16.66 -8.48
CA ASP A 85 4.11 16.84 -7.26
C ASP A 85 2.62 16.50 -7.46
N ARG A 86 2.04 16.75 -8.64
CA ARG A 86 0.70 16.25 -8.98
C ARG A 86 0.65 14.72 -8.91
N ILE A 87 1.57 14.02 -9.59
CA ILE A 87 1.65 12.55 -9.59
C ILE A 87 1.81 12.01 -8.16
N ARG A 88 2.64 12.64 -7.32
CA ARG A 88 2.82 12.25 -5.90
C ARG A 88 1.54 12.41 -5.09
N GLN A 89 0.82 13.51 -5.27
CA GLN A 89 -0.46 13.77 -4.57
C GLN A 89 -1.53 12.76 -5.00
N GLU A 90 -1.66 12.51 -6.31
CA GLU A 90 -2.58 11.51 -6.87
C GLU A 90 -2.27 10.11 -6.34
N ALA A 91 -1.01 9.67 -6.40
CA ALA A 91 -0.59 8.36 -5.90
C ALA A 91 -0.78 8.21 -4.38
N THR A 92 -0.56 9.28 -3.61
CA THR A 92 -0.80 9.29 -2.15
C THR A 92 -2.28 9.20 -1.82
N SER A 93 -3.14 9.92 -2.56
CA SER A 93 -4.60 9.86 -2.46
C SER A 93 -5.14 8.48 -2.83
N GLU A 94 -4.64 7.89 -3.91
CA GLU A 94 -5.02 6.53 -4.35
C GLU A 94 -4.63 5.48 -3.31
N ALA A 95 -3.38 5.53 -2.82
CA ALA A 95 -2.91 4.63 -1.77
C ALA A 95 -3.69 4.82 -0.45
N GLY A 96 -4.19 6.03 -0.15
CA GLY A 96 -5.13 6.27 0.94
C GLY A 96 -6.43 5.52 0.71
N ARG A 97 -7.11 5.78 -0.41
CA ARG A 97 -8.40 5.17 -0.78
C ARG A 97 -8.35 3.63 -0.82
N ILE A 98 -7.27 3.05 -1.34
CA ILE A 98 -7.06 1.58 -1.33
C ILE A 98 -6.91 1.03 0.10
N ARG A 99 -6.16 1.71 0.98
CA ARG A 99 -6.01 1.27 2.38
C ARG A 99 -7.34 1.36 3.13
N ASP A 100 -8.08 2.45 2.98
CA ASP A 100 -9.35 2.66 3.66
C ASP A 100 -10.39 1.61 3.21
N ALA A 101 -10.47 1.33 1.91
CA ALA A 101 -11.32 0.27 1.37
C ALA A 101 -10.93 -1.12 1.90
N ALA A 102 -9.64 -1.47 1.84
CA ALA A 102 -9.14 -2.75 2.35
C ALA A 102 -9.35 -2.90 3.88
N GLU A 103 -9.28 -1.81 4.65
CA GLU A 103 -9.55 -1.84 6.09
C GLU A 103 -11.04 -2.09 6.38
N VAL A 104 -11.95 -1.49 5.61
CA VAL A 104 -13.39 -1.76 5.71
C VAL A 104 -13.71 -3.22 5.35
N GLU A 105 -13.15 -3.74 4.26
CA GLU A 105 -13.32 -5.14 3.85
C GLU A 105 -12.76 -6.11 4.89
N LEU A 106 -11.56 -5.85 5.42
CA LEU A 106 -10.94 -6.69 6.45
C LEU A 106 -11.75 -6.70 7.74
N ARG A 107 -12.21 -5.52 8.22
CA ARG A 107 -13.08 -5.44 9.40
C ARG A 107 -14.36 -6.26 9.21
N LYS A 108 -14.99 -6.14 8.05
CA LYS A 108 -16.19 -6.92 7.72
C LYS A 108 -15.90 -8.41 7.70
N ALA A 109 -14.85 -8.86 7.01
CA ALA A 109 -14.50 -10.28 6.93
C ALA A 109 -14.15 -10.88 8.30
N VAL A 110 -13.51 -10.10 9.18
CA VAL A 110 -13.24 -10.51 10.58
C VAL A 110 -14.54 -10.67 11.37
N GLU A 111 -15.48 -9.72 11.26
CA GLU A 111 -16.75 -9.80 11.98
C GLU A 111 -17.66 -10.91 11.44
N ASP A 112 -17.76 -11.07 10.11
CA ASP A 112 -18.49 -12.16 9.46
C ASP A 112 -17.95 -13.53 9.94
N ARG A 113 -16.61 -13.72 9.99
CA ARG A 113 -16.00 -14.97 10.48
C ARG A 113 -16.16 -15.14 12.00
N ARG A 114 -16.12 -14.05 12.79
CA ARG A 114 -16.40 -14.07 14.23
C ARG A 114 -17.82 -14.55 14.50
N GLN A 115 -18.81 -14.00 13.79
CA GLN A 115 -20.20 -14.39 13.92
C GLN A 115 -20.41 -15.84 13.49
N GLN A 116 -19.75 -16.30 12.42
CA GLN A 116 -19.78 -17.71 12.02
C GLN A 116 -19.24 -18.63 13.11
N LEU A 117 -18.09 -18.31 13.72
CA LEU A 117 -17.50 -19.10 14.82
C LEU A 117 -18.40 -19.14 16.05
N ILE A 118 -19.15 -18.08 16.35
CA ILE A 118 -20.14 -18.06 17.44
C ILE A 118 -21.27 -19.05 17.12
N THR A 119 -21.85 -19.00 15.91
CA THR A 119 -22.90 -19.94 15.48
C THR A 119 -22.41 -21.39 15.50
N GLU A 120 -21.24 -21.68 14.93
CA GLU A 120 -20.59 -23.01 14.97
C GLU A 120 -20.41 -23.50 16.43
N THR A 121 -20.03 -22.60 17.34
CA THR A 121 -19.86 -22.93 18.76
C THR A 121 -21.21 -23.24 19.42
N GLU A 122 -22.26 -22.46 19.17
CA GLU A 122 -23.60 -22.73 19.72
C GLU A 122 -24.18 -24.05 19.22
N GLU A 123 -23.98 -24.38 17.94
CA GLU A 123 -24.40 -25.66 17.35
C GLU A 123 -23.68 -26.85 18.01
N LEU A 124 -22.36 -26.75 18.21
CA LEU A 124 -21.59 -27.78 18.93
C LEU A 124 -22.02 -27.92 20.40
N LEU A 125 -22.38 -26.82 21.08
CA LEU A 125 -22.91 -26.86 22.44
C LEU A 125 -24.27 -27.57 22.49
N ARG A 126 -25.20 -27.25 21.57
CA ARG A 126 -26.50 -27.93 21.45
C ARG A 126 -26.33 -29.43 21.18
N ALA A 127 -25.45 -29.81 20.25
CA ALA A 127 -25.18 -31.21 19.91
C ALA A 127 -24.56 -31.98 21.10
N ARG A 128 -23.63 -31.36 21.83
CA ARG A 128 -23.03 -31.93 23.05
C ARG A 128 -24.07 -32.18 24.13
N ASP A 129 -24.99 -31.23 24.34
CA ASP A 129 -25.96 -31.32 25.43
C ASP A 129 -27.05 -32.35 25.09
N ALA A 130 -27.52 -32.44 23.84
CA ALA A 130 -28.37 -33.53 23.38
C ALA A 130 -27.71 -34.92 23.58
N ALA A 131 -26.42 -35.06 23.21
CA ALA A 131 -25.68 -36.32 23.41
C ALA A 131 -25.49 -36.68 24.90
N ARG A 132 -25.53 -35.69 25.82
CA ARG A 132 -25.51 -35.95 27.27
C ARG A 132 -26.86 -36.42 27.76
N ASP A 133 -27.95 -35.78 27.32
CA ASP A 133 -29.31 -36.20 27.65
C ASP A 133 -29.58 -37.64 27.19
N ASP A 134 -29.11 -38.02 26.00
CA ASP A 134 -29.16 -39.40 25.48
C ASP A 134 -28.37 -40.38 26.38
N ILE A 135 -27.14 -40.01 26.77
CA ILE A 135 -26.30 -40.83 27.68
C ILE A 135 -26.95 -41.00 29.06
N ASP A 136 -27.57 -39.96 29.60
CA ASP A 136 -28.23 -40.00 30.90
C ASP A 136 -29.54 -40.82 30.85
N MET A 137 -30.24 -40.81 29.72
CA MET A 137 -31.38 -41.70 29.45
C MET A 137 -30.93 -43.16 29.36
N ASP A 138 -29.88 -43.47 28.60
CA ASP A 138 -29.37 -44.84 28.46
C ASP A 138 -28.82 -45.38 29.79
N GLN A 139 -28.17 -44.55 30.61
CA GLN A 139 -27.78 -44.93 31.97
C GLN A 139 -28.98 -45.29 32.85
N GLN A 140 -30.10 -44.57 32.72
CA GLN A 140 -31.34 -44.90 33.45
C GLN A 140 -31.95 -46.22 32.96
N HIS A 141 -31.98 -46.44 31.64
CA HIS A 141 -32.43 -47.71 31.05
C HIS A 141 -31.59 -48.91 31.51
N VAL A 142 -30.26 -48.78 31.53
CA VAL A 142 -29.35 -49.83 32.01
C VAL A 142 -29.57 -50.12 33.49
N ARG A 143 -29.71 -49.08 34.34
CA ARG A 143 -30.01 -49.27 35.78
C ARG A 143 -31.33 -50.02 35.97
N ALA A 144 -32.41 -49.58 35.30
CA ALA A 144 -33.72 -50.24 35.39
C ALA A 144 -33.70 -51.69 34.89
N TYR A 145 -32.89 -52.01 33.87
CA TYR A 145 -32.70 -53.37 33.39
C TYR A 145 -31.92 -54.24 34.40
N CYS A 146 -30.85 -53.71 34.99
CA CYS A 146 -30.10 -54.37 36.06
C CYS A 146 -30.98 -54.65 37.29
N ASP A 147 -31.74 -53.65 37.77
CA ASP A 147 -32.66 -53.80 38.90
C ASP A 147 -33.72 -54.88 38.62
N ARG A 148 -34.25 -54.91 37.39
CA ARG A 148 -35.22 -55.93 36.96
C ARG A 148 -34.63 -57.34 36.90
N ILE A 149 -33.38 -57.49 36.43
CA ILE A 149 -32.67 -58.77 36.48
C ILE A 149 -32.45 -59.20 37.94
N LEU A 150 -31.95 -58.30 38.79
CA LEU A 150 -31.67 -58.62 40.20
C LEU A 150 -32.95 -59.02 40.95
N ALA A 151 -34.07 -58.34 40.70
CA ALA A 151 -35.38 -58.73 41.23
C ALA A 151 -35.83 -60.11 40.72
N ALA A 152 -35.75 -60.37 39.42
CA ALA A 152 -36.13 -61.66 38.84
C ALA A 152 -35.23 -62.80 39.34
N VAL A 153 -33.93 -62.56 39.53
CA VAL A 153 -33.00 -63.52 40.14
C VAL A 153 -33.38 -63.77 41.60
N ALA A 154 -33.65 -62.73 42.40
CA ALA A 154 -34.07 -62.89 43.79
C ALA A 154 -35.38 -63.68 43.93
N ASP A 155 -36.36 -63.45 43.05
CA ASP A 155 -37.62 -64.20 43.04
C ASP A 155 -37.44 -65.66 42.58
N LEU A 156 -36.55 -65.92 41.61
CA LEU A 156 -36.16 -67.28 41.23
C LEU A 156 -35.38 -68.00 42.35
N THR A 157 -34.52 -67.30 43.09
CA THR A 157 -33.83 -67.85 44.27
C THR A 157 -34.84 -68.21 45.37
N ARG A 158 -35.78 -67.31 45.70
CA ARG A 158 -36.87 -67.60 46.65
C ARG A 158 -37.74 -68.78 46.20
N LEU A 159 -38.04 -68.88 44.91
CA LEU A 159 -38.77 -70.01 44.35
C LEU A 159 -37.98 -71.31 44.54
N ALA A 160 -36.68 -71.32 44.23
CA ALA A 160 -35.80 -72.47 44.44
C ALA A 160 -35.69 -72.86 45.93
N GLU A 161 -35.57 -71.90 46.85
CA GLU A 161 -35.60 -72.13 48.30
C GLU A 161 -36.94 -72.71 48.76
N SER A 162 -38.07 -72.21 48.24
CA SER A 162 -39.41 -72.73 48.54
C SER A 162 -39.65 -74.16 48.00
N MET A 163 -38.98 -74.53 46.91
CA MET A 163 -38.98 -75.91 46.40
C MET A 163 -38.01 -76.80 47.17
N GLY A 164 -36.86 -76.27 47.59
CA GLY A 164 -35.91 -76.96 48.46
C GLY A 164 -36.47 -77.30 49.85
N THR A 165 -37.34 -76.44 50.38
CA THR A 165 -38.12 -76.70 51.61
C THR A 165 -39.31 -77.64 51.38
N ARG A 166 -39.60 -78.07 50.13
CA ARG A 166 -40.59 -79.08 49.77
C ARG A 166 -39.92 -80.42 49.39
N SER A 167 -39.42 -81.14 50.39
CA SER A 167 -39.02 -82.55 50.21
C SER A 167 -38.94 -83.29 51.55
N PRO A 168 -39.37 -84.56 51.67
CA PRO A 168 -40.42 -85.25 50.90
C PRO A 168 -41.38 -86.03 51.82
N GLU A 169 -42.62 -85.56 52.02
CA GLU A 169 -43.60 -86.28 52.87
C GLU A 169 -45.04 -86.31 52.31
N GLN A 170 -45.22 -85.99 51.02
CA GLN A 170 -46.54 -85.98 50.34
C GLN A 170 -46.50 -86.65 48.95
N VAL A 171 -45.70 -87.72 48.81
CA VAL A 171 -45.73 -88.59 47.63
C VAL A 171 -46.07 -90.02 48.06
N ASP A 172 -47.30 -90.20 48.56
CA ASP A 172 -47.98 -91.51 48.49
C ASP A 172 -49.49 -91.38 48.75
N ALA A 173 -50.29 -91.35 47.67
CA ALA A 173 -51.67 -91.85 47.61
C ALA A 173 -52.28 -91.64 46.21
N LEU A 174 -52.41 -92.75 45.45
CA LEU A 174 -53.39 -92.99 44.37
C LEU A 174 -53.20 -92.14 43.07
N GLY A 175 -53.06 -92.70 41.86
CA GLY A 175 -53.10 -94.10 41.41
C GLY A 175 -54.38 -94.42 40.61
N GLU A 176 -54.23 -94.63 39.29
CA GLU A 176 -55.23 -95.13 38.31
C GLU A 176 -56.47 -94.21 38.05
N THR A 177 -57.06 -94.03 36.86
CA THR A 177 -56.83 -94.35 35.41
C THR A 177 -57.64 -93.30 34.58
N ASP A 178 -57.74 -93.19 33.25
CA ASP A 178 -57.43 -94.05 32.08
C ASP A 178 -57.12 -93.19 30.80
N HIS A 179 -57.05 -93.84 29.63
CA HIS A 179 -57.10 -93.34 28.25
C HIS A 179 -58.20 -92.28 27.91
N VAL A 180 -58.11 -91.45 26.85
CA VAL A 180 -58.10 -91.79 25.40
C VAL A 180 -57.67 -90.58 24.52
N ALA A 181 -56.82 -90.84 23.50
CA ALA A 181 -56.69 -90.25 22.13
C ALA A 181 -56.95 -88.74 21.80
N GLN A 182 -56.46 -88.12 20.70
CA GLN A 182 -55.37 -88.32 19.71
C GLN A 182 -55.43 -87.17 18.67
N LYS A 183 -54.37 -87.00 17.87
CA LYS A 183 -54.16 -86.07 16.73
C LYS A 183 -53.66 -84.68 17.11
N ASP A 184 -52.44 -84.23 16.77
CA ASP A 184 -51.53 -84.46 15.62
C ASP A 184 -51.85 -83.59 14.38
N SER A 185 -50.79 -83.24 13.63
CA SER A 185 -50.62 -82.09 12.69
C SER A 185 -50.59 -80.71 13.38
N GLY A 186 -49.62 -79.82 13.19
CA GLY A 186 -48.34 -79.88 12.43
C GLY A 186 -48.26 -78.83 11.31
N SER A 187 -47.02 -78.39 11.00
CA SER A 187 -46.52 -77.72 9.76
C SER A 187 -46.23 -76.20 9.69
N TYR A 188 -44.93 -75.92 9.44
CA TYR A 188 -44.28 -74.79 8.70
C TYR A 188 -44.43 -73.34 9.24
N MET A 189 -43.34 -72.61 9.58
CA MET A 189 -42.35 -71.90 8.72
C MET A 189 -42.96 -70.76 7.87
N ARG A 190 -42.36 -69.56 7.69
CA ARG A 190 -41.13 -68.89 8.21
C ARG A 190 -41.31 -67.34 7.98
N PRO A 191 -40.29 -66.44 8.15
CA PRO A 191 -40.53 -64.98 8.24
C PRO A 191 -40.47 -64.22 6.90
N ASN A 192 -40.84 -62.93 6.96
CA ASN A 192 -40.37 -61.77 6.18
C ASN A 192 -41.29 -60.56 6.54
N SER A 193 -40.87 -59.29 6.56
CA SER A 193 -39.55 -58.64 6.33
C SER A 193 -39.39 -57.45 7.28
#